data_AF-A0A349UWP5-F1
#
_entry.id   AF-A0A349UWP5-F1
#
_cell.length_a   1.000
_cell.length_b   1.000
_cell.length_c   1.000
_cell.angle_alpha   90.00
_cell.angle_beta   90.00
_cell.angle_gamma   90.00
#
_symmetry.space_group_name_H-M   'P 1'
#
loop_
_entity.id
_entity.type
_entity.pdbx_description
1 polymer ?
#
loop_
_entity_poly.entity_id
_entity_poly.type
_entity_poly.pdbx_seq_one_letter_code
_entity_poly.pdbx_strand_id
1 'polypeptide(L)'
;MSKYEDTPAAIAMILFTLGGIFYVFQLIFMTEAWLAENGIGIEAIGLARVLGFTWLGIVVVLIRTFISGPAGTSAFFMALVIAQIGIFLNLWHQELMGTLEVSVMDDAIIVTVLTALLLFGWSRIRSKT
;
A
#
# COMPACT_ATOMS: atom_id res chain seq x y z
N MET A 1 2.69 12.61 24.46
CA MET A 1 3.91 12.16 23.73
C MET A 1 4.14 10.64 23.78
N SER A 2 3.40 9.83 24.55
CA SER A 2 3.69 8.37 24.69
C SER A 2 3.19 7.45 23.55
N LYS A 3 2.50 7.99 22.52
CA LYS A 3 1.91 7.18 21.43
C LYS A 3 2.95 6.58 20.47
N TYR A 4 4.18 7.10 20.46
CA TYR A 4 5.31 6.65 19.62
C TYR A 4 6.42 5.90 20.36
N GLU A 5 6.25 5.56 21.64
CA GLU A 5 7.19 4.66 22.35
C GLU A 5 7.10 3.20 21.87
N ASP A 6 6.23 2.91 20.90
CA ASP A 6 6.13 1.61 20.25
C ASP A 6 7.07 1.53 19.05
N THR A 7 8.38 1.40 19.32
CA THR A 7 9.41 1.30 18.27
C THR A 7 9.06 0.25 17.20
N PRO A 8 8.54 -0.95 17.53
CA PRO A 8 8.12 -1.92 16.51
C PRO A 8 7.00 -1.41 15.59
N ALA A 9 5.97 -0.76 16.13
CA ALA A 9 4.86 -0.25 15.33
C ALA A 9 5.30 0.89 14.40
N ALA A 10 6.18 1.77 14.90
CA ALA A 10 6.77 2.84 14.09
C ALA A 10 7.58 2.27 12.92
N ILE A 11 8.43 1.27 13.16
CA ILE A 11 9.22 0.59 12.12
C ILE A 11 8.29 -0.03 11.06
N ALA A 12 7.25 -0.75 11.47
CA ALA A 12 6.35 -1.40 10.53
C ALA A 12 5.62 -0.39 9.63
N MET A 13 5.15 0.72 10.21
CA MET A 13 4.49 1.78 9.45
C MET A 13 5.47 2.51 8.51
N ILE A 14 6.76 2.65 8.88
CA ILE A 14 7.80 3.23 8.02
C ILE A 14 8.05 2.31 6.82
N LEU A 15 8.23 1.00 7.05
CA LEU A 15 8.41 0.02 5.99
C LEU A 15 7.22 -0.02 5.03
N PHE A 16 5.99 0.05 5.56
CA PHE A 16 4.79 0.16 4.74
C PHE A 16 4.79 1.43 3.88
N THR A 17 5.19 2.57 4.46
CA THR A 17 5.27 3.85 3.75
C THR A 17 6.30 3.80 2.62
N LEU A 18 7.45 3.14 2.85
CA LEU A 18 8.47 2.93 1.81
C LEU A 18 7.93 2.09 0.64
N GLY A 19 7.16 1.03 0.92
CA GLY A 19 6.47 0.27 -0.12
C GLY A 19 5.46 1.12 -0.91
N GLY A 20 4.70 1.98 -0.23
CA GLY A 20 3.81 2.94 -0.88
C GLY A 20 4.55 3.90 -1.81
N ILE A 21 5.73 4.39 -1.41
CA ILE A 21 6.60 5.26 -2.24
C ILE A 21 7.07 4.51 -3.49
N PHE A 22 7.42 3.22 -3.36
CA PHE A 22 7.78 2.41 -4.52
C PHE A 22 6.64 2.31 -5.54
N TYR A 23 5.41 2.06 -5.10
CA TYR A 23 4.24 2.03 -6.00
C TYR A 23 3.95 3.40 -6.63
N VAL A 24 4.14 4.51 -5.91
CA VAL A 24 4.06 5.85 -6.51
C VAL A 24 5.08 6.00 -7.63
N PHE A 25 6.31 5.55 -7.40
CA PHE A 25 7.38 5.65 -8.39
C PHE A 25 7.04 4.85 -9.65
N GLN A 26 6.65 3.58 -9.45
CA GLN A 26 6.26 2.66 -10.51
C GLN A 26 5.07 3.18 -11.33
N LEU A 27 3.99 3.59 -10.67
CA LEU A 27 2.70 3.89 -11.32
C LEU A 27 2.55 5.33 -11.84
N ILE A 28 3.44 6.25 -11.46
CA ILE A 28 3.44 7.62 -11.97
C ILE A 28 4.61 7.86 -12.91
N PHE A 29 5.83 7.52 -12.48
CA PHE A 29 7.05 7.88 -13.20
C PHE A 29 7.55 6.78 -14.14
N MET A 30 7.18 5.52 -13.88
CA MET A 30 7.57 4.36 -14.70
C MET A 30 6.38 3.64 -15.33
N THR A 31 5.24 4.32 -15.45
CA THR A 31 3.96 3.74 -15.88
C THR A 31 4.09 2.90 -17.14
N GLU A 32 4.66 3.48 -18.20
CA GLU A 32 4.76 2.87 -19.52
C GLU A 32 5.67 1.64 -19.51
N ALA A 33 6.78 1.68 -18.75
CA ALA A 33 7.70 0.55 -18.61
C ALA A 33 7.04 -0.61 -17.85
N TRP A 34 6.36 -0.30 -16.74
CA TRP A 34 5.65 -1.30 -15.95
C TRP A 34 4.50 -1.95 -16.73
N LEU A 35 3.71 -1.16 -17.49
CA LEU A 35 2.65 -1.68 -18.34
C LEU A 35 3.20 -2.63 -19.41
N ALA A 36 4.31 -2.25 -20.08
CA ALA A 36 4.94 -3.07 -21.10
C ALA A 36 5.47 -4.40 -20.53
N GLU A 37 6.09 -4.38 -19.35
CA GLU A 37 6.57 -5.57 -18.66
C GLU A 37 5.45 -6.54 -18.28
N ASN A 38 4.25 -6.00 -17.98
CA ASN A 38 3.08 -6.78 -17.59
C ASN A 38 2.14 -7.10 -18.76
N GLY A 39 2.54 -6.82 -20.00
CA GLY A 39 1.72 -7.09 -21.20
C GLY A 39 0.42 -6.27 -21.27
N ILE A 40 0.35 -5.13 -20.57
CA ILE A 40 -0.84 -4.28 -20.51
C ILE A 40 -0.73 -3.18 -21.57
N GLY A 41 -1.82 -2.94 -22.30
CA GLY A 41 -1.90 -1.90 -23.32
C GLY A 41 -1.83 -0.48 -22.77
N ILE A 42 -1.43 0.46 -23.63
CA ILE A 42 -1.23 1.88 -23.29
C ILE A 42 -2.52 2.58 -22.85
N GLU A 43 -3.68 2.04 -23.20
CA GLU A 43 -4.99 2.52 -22.76
C GLU A 43 -5.15 2.49 -21.23
N ALA A 44 -4.38 1.64 -20.52
CA ALA A 44 -4.39 1.56 -19.07
C ALA A 44 -3.55 2.65 -18.37
N ILE A 45 -2.78 3.48 -19.11
CA ILE A 45 -1.93 4.54 -18.53
C ILE A 45 -2.74 5.46 -17.61
N GLY A 46 -3.94 5.86 -18.04
CA GLY A 46 -4.82 6.71 -17.23
C GLY A 46 -5.19 6.06 -15.90
N LEU A 47 -5.58 4.79 -15.92
CA LEU A 47 -5.96 4.03 -14.72
C LEU A 47 -4.76 3.79 -13.79
N ALA A 48 -3.61 3.40 -14.35
CA ALA A 48 -2.39 3.19 -13.59
C ALA A 48 -1.96 4.46 -12.84
N ARG A 49 -2.04 5.62 -13.48
CA ARG A 49 -1.71 6.90 -12.84
C ARG A 49 -2.72 7.31 -11.77
N VAL A 50 -4.02 7.06 -11.96
CA VAL A 50 -5.04 7.28 -10.91
C VAL A 50 -4.75 6.41 -9.68
N LEU A 51 -4.34 5.16 -9.89
CA LEU A 51 -3.88 4.28 -8.81
C LEU A 51 -2.60 4.83 -8.15
N GLY A 52 -1.63 5.31 -8.94
CA GLY A 52 -0.42 5.97 -8.45
C GLY A 52 -0.73 7.19 -7.57
N PHE A 53 -1.68 8.04 -7.96
CA PHE A 53 -2.12 9.18 -7.15
C PHE A 53 -2.84 8.77 -5.86
N THR A 54 -3.54 7.63 -5.89
CA THR A 54 -4.12 7.06 -4.66
C THR A 54 -3.01 6.68 -3.67
N TRP A 55 -1.97 5.99 -4.14
CA TRP A 55 -0.79 5.68 -3.33
C TRP A 55 -0.05 6.93 -2.84
N LEU A 56 0.06 7.98 -3.67
CA LEU A 56 0.68 9.25 -3.29
C LEU A 56 -0.08 9.92 -2.15
N GLY A 57 -1.40 10.01 -2.26
CA GLY A 57 -2.25 10.53 -1.19
C GLY A 57 -2.05 9.75 0.11
N ILE A 58 -1.94 8.42 0.01
CA ILE A 58 -1.69 7.56 1.17
C ILE A 58 -0.34 7.87 1.84
N VAL A 59 0.74 7.90 1.05
CA VAL A 59 2.09 8.20 1.51
C VAL A 59 2.14 9.55 2.22
N VAL A 60 1.56 10.60 1.63
CA VAL A 60 1.54 11.95 2.21
C VAL A 60 0.86 11.97 3.58
N VAL A 61 -0.27 11.27 3.75
CA VAL A 61 -0.98 11.23 5.03
C VAL A 61 -0.24 10.40 6.07
N LEU A 62 0.41 9.30 5.68
CA LEU A 62 1.26 8.53 6.59
C LEU A 62 2.46 9.36 7.08
N ILE A 63 3.14 10.08 6.18
CA ILE A 63 4.21 11.02 6.54
C ILE A 63 3.70 12.08 7.51
N ARG A 64 2.54 12.71 7.24
CA ARG A 64 1.92 13.65 8.18
C ARG A 64 1.60 13.03 9.53
N THR A 65 1.15 11.77 9.54
CA THR A 65 0.87 11.04 10.78
C THR A 65 2.14 10.86 11.61
N PHE A 66 3.28 10.57 10.99
CA PHE A 66 4.57 10.49 11.69
C PHE A 66 5.02 11.83 12.28
N ILE A 67 4.83 12.93 11.56
CA ILE A 67 5.28 14.27 11.99
C ILE A 67 4.35 14.84 13.08
N SER A 68 3.03 14.74 12.89
CA SER A 68 2.04 15.46 13.68
C SER A 68 1.22 14.57 14.62
N GLY A 69 1.40 13.25 14.55
CA GLY A 69 0.61 12.27 15.30
C GLY A 69 -0.74 11.94 14.66
N PRO A 70 -1.44 10.89 15.15
CA PRO A 70 -2.64 10.32 14.51
C PRO A 70 -3.96 11.06 14.83
N ALA A 71 -3.92 12.33 15.25
CA ALA A 71 -5.13 13.06 15.62
C ALA A 71 -6.05 13.25 14.39
N GLY A 72 -7.22 12.60 14.40
CA GLY A 72 -8.25 12.76 13.36
C GLY A 72 -8.13 11.85 12.13
N THR A 73 -7.18 10.90 12.09
CA THR A 73 -6.92 10.06 10.90
C THR A 73 -7.53 8.65 10.96
N SER A 74 -8.43 8.35 11.92
CA SER A 74 -8.98 6.99 12.09
C SER A 74 -9.76 6.48 10.88
N ALA A 75 -10.59 7.34 10.27
CA ALA A 75 -11.34 7.01 9.06
C ALA A 75 -10.41 6.76 7.86
N PHE A 76 -9.33 7.55 7.75
CA PHE A 76 -8.32 7.37 6.73
C PHE A 76 -7.53 6.06 6.92
N PHE A 77 -7.11 5.74 8.15
CA PHE A 77 -6.46 4.47 8.47
C PHE A 77 -7.36 3.27 8.19
N MET A 78 -8.66 3.38 8.49
CA MET A 78 -9.62 2.33 8.18
C MET A 78 -9.78 2.12 6.67
N ALA A 79 -9.88 3.22 5.91
CA ALA A 79 -9.91 3.17 4.45
C ALA A 79 -8.63 2.53 3.88
N LEU A 80 -7.46 2.83 4.44
CA LEU A 80 -6.18 2.23 4.06
C LEU A 80 -6.14 0.72 4.33
N VAL A 81 -6.59 0.28 5.51
CA VAL A 81 -6.67 -1.15 5.85
C VAL A 81 -7.63 -1.88 4.91
N ILE A 82 -8.80 -1.30 4.63
CA ILE A 82 -9.78 -1.89 3.70
C ILE A 82 -9.19 -2.01 2.29
N ALA A 83 -8.56 -0.94 1.78
CA ALA A 83 -7.93 -0.96 0.47
C ALA A 83 -6.82 -2.01 0.38
N GLN A 84 -5.95 -2.07 1.40
CA GLN A 84 -4.85 -3.02 1.45
C GLN A 84 -5.35 -4.49 1.47
N ILE A 85 -6.39 -4.79 2.26
CA ILE A 85 -7.01 -6.11 2.29
C ILE A 85 -7.66 -6.44 0.94
N GLY A 86 -8.36 -5.48 0.32
CA GLY A 86 -8.95 -5.66 -1.00
C GLY A 86 -7.92 -6.02 -2.07
N ILE A 87 -6.78 -5.33 -2.09
CA ILE A 87 -5.67 -5.62 -3.02
C ILE A 87 -5.08 -7.01 -2.73
N PHE A 88 -4.84 -7.34 -1.46
CA PHE A 88 -4.36 -8.66 -1.05
C PHE A 88 -5.27 -9.78 -1.55
N LEU A 89 -6.59 -9.67 -1.30
CA LEU A 89 -7.56 -10.66 -1.73
C LEU A 89 -7.63 -10.76 -3.25
N ASN A 90 -7.59 -9.63 -3.95
CA ASN A 90 -7.61 -9.61 -5.41
C ASN A 90 -6.40 -10.30 -6.03
N LEU A 91 -5.18 -9.99 -5.57
CA LEU A 91 -3.95 -10.57 -6.15
C LEU A 91 -3.86 -12.08 -5.90
N TRP A 92 -4.17 -12.54 -4.69
CA TRP A 92 -4.23 -13.98 -4.41
C TRP A 92 -5.35 -14.69 -5.15
N HIS A 93 -6.50 -14.04 -5.36
CA HIS A 93 -7.56 -14.59 -6.20
C HIS A 93 -7.09 -14.77 -7.64
N GLN A 94 -6.44 -13.75 -8.22
CA GLN A 94 -5.90 -13.82 -9.59
C GLN A 94 -4.84 -14.91 -9.72
N GLU A 95 -3.89 -15.00 -8.78
CA GLU A 95 -2.82 -16.00 -8.84
C GLU A 95 -3.35 -17.44 -8.67
N LEU A 96 -4.34 -17.66 -7.80
CA LEU A 96 -4.84 -19.00 -7.49
C LEU A 96 -5.94 -19.48 -8.46
N MET A 97 -6.72 -18.56 -9.02
CA MET A 97 -7.94 -18.88 -9.79
C MET A 97 -7.91 -18.35 -11.22
N GLY A 98 -6.99 -17.42 -11.53
CA GLY A 98 -6.87 -16.84 -12.86
C GLY A 98 -6.10 -17.74 -13.82
N THR A 99 -6.58 -17.82 -15.06
CA THR A 99 -5.74 -18.24 -16.20
C THR A 99 -4.93 -17.05 -16.67
N LEU A 100 -3.82 -16.77 -15.98
CA LEU A 100 -2.96 -15.63 -16.25
C LEU A 100 -1.88 -15.99 -17.27
N GLU A 101 -1.69 -15.15 -18.29
CA GLU A 101 -0.54 -15.25 -19.20
C GLU A 101 0.75 -14.73 -18.55
N VAL A 102 0.62 -13.82 -17.58
CA VAL A 102 1.71 -13.24 -16.79
C VAL A 102 1.38 -13.46 -15.31
N SER A 103 2.29 -14.12 -14.57
CA SER A 103 2.09 -14.37 -13.14
C SER A 103 2.10 -13.05 -12.36
N VAL A 104 1.25 -12.97 -11.34
CA VAL A 104 1.19 -11.84 -10.40
C VAL A 104 1.75 -12.22 -9.03
N MET A 105 2.50 -13.33 -8.95
CA MET A 105 3.04 -13.90 -7.71
C MET A 105 3.94 -12.89 -6.96
N ASP A 106 4.81 -12.18 -7.68
CA ASP A 106 5.72 -11.21 -7.07
C ASP A 106 4.94 -10.07 -6.39
N ASP A 107 3.91 -9.54 -7.07
CA ASP A 107 3.01 -8.54 -6.51
C ASP A 107 2.22 -9.09 -5.32
N ALA A 108 1.72 -10.34 -5.40
CA ALA A 108 0.99 -10.98 -4.32
C ALA A 108 1.85 -11.12 -3.05
N ILE A 109 3.14 -11.47 -3.20
CA ILE A 109 4.10 -11.56 -2.09
C ILE A 109 4.34 -10.18 -1.48
N ILE A 110 4.65 -9.17 -2.29
CA ILE A 110 4.90 -7.80 -1.81
C ILE A 110 3.69 -7.27 -1.05
N VAL A 111 2.49 -7.42 -1.61
CA VAL A 111 1.25 -6.98 -0.97
C VAL A 111 0.97 -7.75 0.30
N THR A 112 1.34 -9.04 0.40
CA THR A 112 1.24 -9.81 1.64
C THR A 112 2.10 -9.20 2.75
N VAL A 113 3.36 -8.87 2.45
CA VAL A 113 4.27 -8.24 3.41
C VAL A 113 3.72 -6.88 3.84
N LEU A 114 3.28 -6.04 2.91
CA LEU A 114 2.71 -4.73 3.21
C LEU A 114 1.43 -4.85 4.07
N THR A 115 0.58 -5.83 3.78
CA THR A 115 -0.64 -6.09 4.56
C THR A 115 -0.29 -6.47 6.00
N ALA A 116 0.69 -7.36 6.19
CA ALA A 116 1.14 -7.76 7.53
C ALA A 116 1.70 -6.58 8.32
N LEU A 117 2.54 -5.75 7.69
CA LEU A 117 3.11 -4.55 8.31
C LEU A 117 2.04 -3.54 8.71
N LEU A 118 1.07 -3.28 7.83
CA LEU A 118 -0.03 -2.35 8.09
C LEU A 118 -0.92 -2.83 9.23
N LEU A 119 -1.33 -4.10 9.22
CA LEU A 119 -2.18 -4.68 10.26
C LEU A 119 -1.47 -4.70 11.61
N PHE A 120 -0.17 -5.04 11.62
CA PHE A 120 0.64 -5.00 12.83
C PHE A 120 0.73 -3.58 13.39
N GLY A 121 1.13 -2.60 12.57
CA GLY A 121 1.22 -1.20 12.96
C GLY A 121 -0.12 -0.65 13.46
N TRP A 122 -1.21 -0.96 12.76
CA TRP A 122 -2.56 -0.56 13.13
C TRP A 122 -3.00 -1.14 14.48
N SER A 123 -2.80 -2.45 14.71
CA SER A 123 -3.20 -3.12 15.96
C SER A 123 -2.52 -2.49 17.18
N ARG A 124 -1.24 -2.14 17.06
CA ARG A 124 -0.45 -1.51 18.12
C ARG A 124 -0.87 -0.07 18.37
N ILE A 125 -1.08 0.73 17.32
CA ILE A 125 -1.57 2.11 17.44
C ILE A 125 -2.96 2.15 18.11
N ARG A 126 -3.86 1.23 17.71
CA ARG A 126 -5.20 1.12 18.29
C ARG A 126 -5.16 0.73 19.77
N SER A 127 -4.28 -0.19 20.17
CA SER A 127 -4.17 -0.64 21.57
C SER A 127 -3.81 0.47 22.57
N LYS A 128 -3.24 1.58 22.09
CA LYS A 128 -2.82 2.75 22.89
C LYS A 128 -3.79 3.93 22.81
N THR A 129 -4.99 3.74 22.24
CA THR A 129 -6.04 4.76 22.10
C THR A 129 -7.25 4.34 22.90
#